data_AF-A0A820R1G6-F1
#
_entry.id   AF-A0A820R1G6-F1
#
_cell.length_a   1.000
_cell.length_b   1.000
_cell.length_c   1.000
_cell.angle_alpha   90.00
_cell.angle_beta   90.00
_cell.angle_gamma   90.00
#
_symmetry.space_group_name_H-M   'P 1'
#
loop_
_entity.id
_entity.type
_entity.pdbx_description
1 polymer ?
#
loop_
_entity_poly.entity_id
_entity_poly.type
_entity_poly.pdbx_seq_one_letter_code
_entity_poly.pdbx_strand_id
1 'polypeptide(L)' 'SSGNRISHQSSGLYVFRPVGTDPPKQVSIKQFYCSKQKGYEEIIQVYSQYVHQTIRLLDNSPYIEFEW' A
#
# COMPACT_ATOMS: atom_id res chain seq x y z
N SER A 1 -11.64 -24.34 -23.75
CA SER A 1 -11.10 -24.06 -22.41
C SER A 1 -9.60 -23.84 -22.54
N SER A 2 -9.16 -22.58 -22.55
CA SER A 2 -7.74 -22.22 -22.51
C SER A 2 -7.21 -22.38 -21.08
N GLY A 3 -7.14 -23.63 -20.63
CA GLY A 3 -6.51 -23.98 -19.37
C GLY A 3 -5.01 -23.72 -19.49
N ASN A 4 -4.43 -23.08 -18.47
CA ASN A 4 -2.99 -23.01 -18.28
C ASN A 4 -2.40 -24.41 -18.53
N ARG A 5 -1.68 -24.59 -19.64
CA ARG A 5 -0.71 -25.69 -19.73
C ARG A 5 0.19 -25.59 -18.49
N ILE A 6 0.52 -26.72 -17.87
CA ILE A 6 1.44 -26.75 -16.72
C ILE A 6 2.71 -26.01 -17.15
N SER A 7 2.91 -24.82 -16.59
CA SER A 7 3.99 -23.91 -16.94
C SER A 7 4.79 -23.69 -15.67
N HIS A 8 6.07 -24.03 -15.73
CA HIS A 8 7.04 -23.86 -14.63
C HIS A 8 7.51 -22.40 -14.47
N GLN A 9 6.89 -21.44 -15.16
CA GLN A 9 7.23 -20.03 -15.04
C GLN A 9 6.93 -19.52 -13.63
N SER A 10 7.94 -19.06 -12.91
CA SER A 10 7.78 -18.44 -11.60
C SER A 10 7.75 -16.92 -11.70
N SER A 11 7.26 -16.27 -10.63
CA SER A 11 7.46 -14.84 -10.44
C SER A 11 8.93 -14.52 -10.23
N GLY A 12 9.37 -13.35 -10.67
CA GLY A 12 10.74 -12.84 -10.50
C GLY A 12 10.83 -11.38 -10.91
N LEU A 13 12.07 -10.88 -11.10
CA LEU A 13 12.31 -9.47 -11.44
C LEU A 13 11.58 -8.99 -12.70
N TYR A 14 11.35 -9.89 -13.66
CA TYR A 14 10.76 -9.56 -14.96
C TYR A 14 9.31 -10.02 -15.12
N VAL A 15 8.89 -11.00 -14.32
CA VAL A 15 7.60 -11.68 -14.50
C VAL A 15 6.82 -11.58 -13.20
N PHE A 16 5.69 -10.87 -13.24
CA PHE A 16 4.69 -10.90 -12.20
C PHE A 16 3.67 -12.00 -12.50
N ARG A 17 3.69 -13.08 -11.72
CA ARG A 17 2.81 -14.24 -11.88
C ARG A 17 2.29 -14.70 -10.51
N PRO A 18 1.18 -14.12 -10.01
CA PRO A 18 0.59 -14.54 -8.75
C PRO A 18 0.03 -15.97 -8.84
N VAL A 19 -0.06 -16.66 -7.70
CA VAL A 19 -0.57 -18.04 -7.60
C VAL A 19 -2.08 -18.11 -7.86
N GLY A 20 -2.79 -16.98 -7.80
CA GLY A 20 -4.21 -16.84 -8.10
C GLY A 20 -4.55 -15.41 -8.54
N THR A 21 -5.82 -15.14 -8.75
CA THR A 21 -6.32 -13.82 -9.15
C THR A 21 -6.68 -12.93 -7.98
N ASP A 22 -6.97 -13.52 -6.82
CA ASP A 22 -7.45 -12.77 -5.67
C ASP A 22 -6.27 -12.12 -4.92
N PRO A 23 -6.34 -10.81 -4.67
CA PRO A 23 -5.34 -10.15 -3.84
C PRO A 23 -5.42 -10.71 -2.40
N PRO A 24 -4.31 -10.70 -1.65
CA PRO A 24 -4.33 -11.02 -0.24
C PRO A 24 -5.30 -10.09 0.50
N LYS A 25 -5.86 -10.57 1.63
CA LYS A 25 -6.85 -9.81 2.41
C LYS A 25 -6.33 -8.42 2.74
N GLN A 26 -7.22 -7.43 2.59
CA GLN A 26 -6.95 -6.05 2.97
C GLN A 26 -6.52 -5.98 4.43
N VAL A 27 -5.41 -5.29 4.68
CA VAL A 27 -4.90 -5.10 6.04
C VAL A 27 -5.64 -3.93 6.67
N SER A 28 -6.20 -4.14 7.86
CA SER A 28 -6.81 -3.07 8.63
C SER A 28 -5.75 -2.23 9.33
N ILE A 29 -6.02 -0.93 9.48
CA ILE A 29 -5.20 -0.04 10.29
C ILE A 29 -5.21 -0.55 11.73
N LYS A 30 -4.05 -0.88 12.29
CA LYS A 30 -3.93 -1.36 13.68
C LYS A 30 -3.81 -0.20 14.64
N GLN A 31 -3.07 0.83 14.24
CA GLN A 31 -2.79 2.03 15.02
C GLN A 31 -2.74 3.22 14.08
N PHE A 32 -3.14 4.39 14.57
CA PHE A 32 -2.91 5.63 13.87
C PHE A 32 -2.51 6.74 14.83
N TYR A 33 -1.75 7.70 14.32
CA TYR A 33 -1.31 8.88 15.02
C TYR A 33 -1.67 10.10 14.20
N CYS A 34 -2.25 11.10 14.84
CA CYS A 34 -2.52 12.39 14.23
C CYS A 34 -1.52 13.39 14.75
N SER A 35 -0.91 14.16 13.86
CA SER A 35 0.00 15.24 14.20
C SER A 35 -0.35 16.49 13.42
N LYS A 36 -0.23 17.63 14.08
CA LYS A 36 -0.39 18.94 13.46
C LYS A 36 0.90 19.71 13.64
N GLN A 37 1.53 20.07 12.54
CA GLN A 37 2.74 20.85 12.50
C GLN A 37 2.48 22.20 11.84
N LYS A 38 3.45 23.11 11.92
CA LYS A 38 3.36 24.36 11.18
C LYS A 38 3.58 24.06 9.70
N GLY A 39 2.56 24.30 8.87
CA GLY A 39 2.63 24.08 7.43
C GLY A 39 1.94 22.80 6.94
N TYR A 40 1.56 21.87 7.84
CA TYR A 40 0.86 20.65 7.47
C TYR A 40 0.20 19.93 8.64
N GLU A 41 -0.78 19.10 8.30
CA GLU A 41 -1.38 18.09 9.17
C GLU A 41 -1.09 16.71 8.60
N GLU A 42 -0.85 15.72 9.45
CA GLU A 42 -0.60 14.36 8.98
C GLU A 42 -1.26 13.29 9.85
N ILE A 43 -1.58 12.18 9.19
CA ILE A 43 -2.08 10.95 9.80
C ILE A 43 -1.10 9.85 9.44
N ILE A 44 -0.46 9.27 10.45
CA ILE A 44 0.43 8.11 10.30
C ILE A 44 -0.40 6.86 10.58
N GLN A 45 -0.56 6.00 9.59
CA GLN A 45 -1.32 4.74 9.65
C GLN A 45 -0.35 3.55 9.72
N VAL A 46 -0.47 2.73 10.76
CA VAL A 46 0.35 1.53 10.94
C VAL A 46 -0.50 0.29 10.68
N TYR A 47 -0.18 -0.44 9.61
CA TYR A 47 -0.84 -1.70 9.23
C TYR A 47 -0.10 -2.91 9.80
N SER A 48 1.24 -2.85 9.82
CA SER A 48 2.12 -3.87 10.41
C SER A 48 3.49 -3.28 10.75
N GLN A 49 4.38 -4.09 11.33
CA GLN A 49 5.78 -3.69 11.56
C GLN A 49 6.59 -3.42 10.28
N TYR A 50 6.06 -3.80 9.11
CA TYR A 50 6.71 -3.62 7.81
C TYR A 50 5.95 -2.69 6.86
N VAL A 51 4.73 -2.28 7.22
CA VAL A 51 3.84 -1.52 6.35
C VAL A 51 3.21 -0.39 7.15
N HIS A 52 3.58 0.82 6.76
CA HIS A 52 3.08 2.07 7.32
C HIS A 52 2.76 3.01 6.16
N GLN A 53 1.85 3.95 6.38
CA GLN A 53 1.51 4.98 5.41
C GLN A 53 1.36 6.30 6.13
N THR A 54 1.90 7.37 5.57
CA THR A 54 1.68 8.73 6.07
C THR A 54 0.81 9.47 5.06
N ILE A 55 -0.30 10.02 5.54
CA ILE A 55 -1.20 10.87 4.77
C ILE A 55 -0.96 12.30 5.22
N ARG A 56 -0.53 13.18 4.32
CA ARG A 56 -0.19 14.57 4.66
C ARG A 56 -1.06 15.56 3.90
N LEU A 57 -1.59 16.53 4.63
CA LEU A 57 -2.32 17.69 4.15
C LEU A 57 -1.41 18.91 4.32
N LEU A 58 -0.79 19.35 3.24
CA LEU A 58 0.07 20.53 3.22
C LEU A 58 -0.77 21.80 3.09
N ASP A 59 -0.40 22.85 3.84
CA ASP A 59 -1.05 24.16 3.73
C ASP A 59 -0.94 24.69 2.29
N ASN A 60 -2.04 25.22 1.77
CA ASN A 60 -2.15 25.79 0.41
C ASN A 60 -1.85 24.82 -0.74
N SER A 61 -1.80 23.51 -0.50
CA SER A 61 -1.67 22.52 -1.56
C SER A 61 -3.05 22.00 -2.00
N PRO A 62 -3.32 21.90 -3.31
CA PRO A 62 -4.59 21.40 -3.83
C PRO A 62 -4.67 19.85 -3.86
N TYR A 63 -3.77 19.17 -3.15
CA TYR A 63 -3.64 17.71 -3.16
C TYR A 63 -3.30 17.17 -1.77
N ILE A 64 -3.45 15.85 -1.63
CA ILE A 64 -3.10 15.08 -0.44
C ILE A 64 -1.87 14.25 -0.80
N GLU A 65 -0.85 14.25 0.04
CA GLU A 65 0.31 13.36 -0.13
C GLU A 65 0.05 12.02 0.54
N PHE A 66 0.41 10.94 -0.17
CA PHE A 66 0.41 9.58 0.34
C PHE A 66 1.84 9.03 0.25
N GLU A 67 2.48 8.87 1.40
CA GLU A 67 3.81 8.26 1.53
C GLU A 67 3.61 6.81 2.00
N TRP A 68 4.09 5.83 1.23
CA TRP A 68 3.84 4.39 1.42
C TRP A 68 5.11 3.57 1.62
#